data_AF-A0A3D1WIG2-F1
#
_entry.id   AF-A0A3D1WIG2-F1
#
_cell.length_a   1.000
_cell.length_b   1.000
_cell.length_c   1.000
_cell.angle_alpha   90.00
_cell.angle_beta   90.00
_cell.angle_gamma   90.00
#
_symmetry.space_group_name_H-M   'P 1'
#
loop_
_entity.id
_entity.type
_entity.pdbx_description
1 polymer ?
#
loop_
_entity_poly.entity_id
_entity_poly.type
_entity_poly.pdbx_seq_one_letter_code
_entity_poly.pdbx_strand_id
1 'polypeptide(L)'
;MASSREAASRGVADRIILESPDFYAVSSIGGFIRGWVLICTKQHHLNLKSSYGRADFWAFAERVADLVRSEFGPTVMFEHGANAEGSSTACGSNHAHLHIVPFAGNLEALALQSEVNLSWMPSTANEIAVLANDSEYLFCANRFNRGETNGQLALIERPTSQFFRRVLADAVGLPNLFDYKVNRFEEFSADTAHRLTQVAQAVS
;
A
#
# COMPACT_ATOMS: atom_id res chain seq x y z
N MET A 1 27.87 27.47 -8.08
CA MET A 1 26.53 27.96 -8.46
C MET A 1 25.60 26.76 -8.45
N ALA A 2 24.81 26.62 -7.38
CA ALA A 2 23.86 25.52 -7.24
C ALA A 2 22.61 25.83 -8.10
N SER A 3 22.30 24.93 -9.03
CA SER A 3 21.12 25.02 -9.89
C SER A 3 19.87 24.70 -9.06
N SER A 4 19.20 25.75 -8.60
CA SER A 4 17.79 25.75 -8.24
C SER A 4 16.95 25.49 -9.50
N ARG A 5 16.49 24.24 -9.66
CA ARG A 5 15.41 23.92 -10.58
C ARG A 5 14.36 23.07 -9.88
N GLU A 6 13.18 23.68 -9.78
CA GLU A 6 11.85 23.06 -9.73
C GLU A 6 11.50 22.22 -8.49
N ALA A 7 11.30 22.91 -7.37
CA ALA A 7 10.20 22.55 -6.48
C ALA A 7 8.88 22.91 -7.18
N ALA A 8 8.45 22.10 -8.15
CA ALA A 8 7.05 22.08 -8.57
C ALA A 8 6.21 21.90 -7.31
N SER A 9 5.15 22.69 -7.13
CA SER A 9 4.27 22.59 -5.98
C SER A 9 3.71 21.17 -5.92
N ARG A 10 4.33 20.31 -5.09
CA ARG A 10 3.83 18.98 -4.81
C ARG A 10 2.41 19.13 -4.30
N GLY A 11 1.46 18.41 -4.90
CA GLY A 11 0.06 18.48 -4.47
C GLY A 11 -0.03 18.10 -2.99
N VAL A 12 -1.11 18.49 -2.31
CA VAL A 12 -1.26 18.18 -0.87
C VAL A 12 -1.12 16.67 -0.58
N ALA A 13 -1.51 15.82 -1.54
CA ALA A 13 -1.37 14.37 -1.47
C ALA A 13 0.07 13.86 -1.61
N ASP A 14 0.97 14.62 -2.23
CA ASP A 14 2.39 14.28 -2.41
C ASP A 14 3.24 14.71 -1.19
N ARG A 15 2.59 15.20 -0.13
CA ARG A 15 3.27 15.59 1.11
C ARG A 15 3.74 14.35 1.85
N ILE A 16 5.04 14.29 2.09
CA ILE A 16 5.66 13.24 2.90
C ILE A 16 5.14 13.35 4.33
N ILE A 17 4.56 12.25 4.82
CA ILE A 17 4.04 12.11 6.18
C ILE A 17 5.18 11.68 7.11
N LEU A 18 5.96 10.69 6.69
CA LEU A 18 7.15 10.18 7.35
C LEU A 18 8.18 9.78 6.30
N GLU A 19 9.46 9.83 6.66
CA GLU A 19 10.53 9.32 5.83
C GLU A 19 11.64 8.63 6.63
N SER A 20 12.36 7.76 5.94
CA SER A 20 13.61 7.14 6.37
C SER A 20 14.64 7.28 5.25
N PRO A 21 15.87 6.76 5.41
CA PRO A 21 16.87 6.80 4.33
C PRO A 21 16.39 6.18 3.01
N ASP A 22 15.60 5.09 3.06
CA ASP A 22 15.23 4.30 1.88
C ASP A 22 13.74 4.29 1.57
N PHE A 23 12.89 4.81 2.46
CA PHE A 23 11.43 4.77 2.33
C PHE A 23 10.80 6.11 2.65
N TYR A 24 9.60 6.33 2.13
CA TYR A 24 8.76 7.47 2.49
C TYR A 24 7.29 7.07 2.48
N ALA A 25 6.48 7.75 3.29
CA ALA A 25 5.05 7.53 3.39
C ALA A 25 4.27 8.75 2.91
N VAL A 26 3.25 8.54 2.08
CA VAL A 26 2.37 9.58 1.54
C VAL A 26 0.92 9.11 1.58
N SER A 27 -0.04 10.04 1.60
CA SER A 27 -1.45 9.68 1.43
C SER A 27 -1.72 9.13 0.03
N SER A 28 -2.62 8.15 -0.09
CA SER A 28 -2.99 7.57 -1.38
C SER A 28 -3.94 8.50 -2.15
N ILE A 29 -3.48 9.03 -3.29
CA ILE A 29 -4.40 9.60 -4.29
C ILE A 29 -5.34 8.49 -4.77
N GLY A 30 -6.64 8.78 -4.77
CA GLY A 30 -7.70 7.81 -5.03
C GLY A 30 -8.08 6.95 -3.82
N GLY A 31 -7.49 7.17 -2.64
CA GLY A 31 -7.91 6.49 -1.42
C GLY A 31 -9.34 6.90 -1.03
N PHE A 32 -10.32 6.04 -1.30
CA PHE A 32 -11.72 6.25 -0.92
C PHE A 32 -12.01 5.95 0.56
N ILE A 33 -10.97 5.60 1.34
CA ILE A 33 -11.00 5.41 2.79
C ILE A 33 -10.01 6.40 3.39
N ARG A 34 -10.47 7.24 4.33
CA ARG A 34 -9.59 8.20 5.04
C ARG A 34 -8.54 7.43 5.85
N GLY A 35 -7.32 7.95 5.90
CA GLY A 35 -6.17 7.30 6.51
C GLY A 35 -5.43 6.31 5.60
N TRP A 36 -5.84 6.17 4.33
CA TRP A 36 -5.13 5.32 3.36
C TRP A 36 -3.77 5.91 2.98
N VAL A 37 -2.71 5.20 3.32
CA VAL A 37 -1.32 5.60 3.11
C VAL A 37 -0.60 4.61 2.19
N LEU A 38 0.36 5.12 1.41
CA LEU A 38 1.32 4.36 0.64
C LEU A 38 2.69 4.48 1.30
N ILE A 39 3.38 3.36 1.51
CA ILE A 39 4.81 3.32 1.81
C ILE A 39 5.53 3.00 0.51
N CYS A 40 6.36 3.93 0.04
CA CYS A 40 7.07 3.82 -1.23
C CYS A 40 8.58 3.69 -1.00
N THR A 41 9.27 3.02 -1.92
CA THR A 41 10.74 2.96 -1.94
C THR A 41 11.30 4.28 -2.51
N LYS A 42 12.41 4.79 -1.98
CA LYS A 42 13.08 5.97 -2.59
C LYS A 42 13.78 5.58 -3.90
N GLN A 43 14.36 4.38 -3.95
CA GLN A 43 14.88 3.78 -5.17
C GLN A 43 13.76 3.17 -6.00
N HIS A 44 13.92 3.16 -7.32
CA HIS A 44 12.94 2.56 -8.21
C HIS A 44 13.02 1.02 -8.13
N HIS A 45 11.94 0.42 -7.62
CA HIS A 45 11.68 -1.01 -7.66
C HIS A 45 10.28 -1.24 -8.20
N LEU A 46 10.00 -2.40 -8.78
CA LEU A 46 8.65 -2.74 -9.29
C LEU A 46 7.75 -3.38 -8.23
N ASN A 47 8.35 -3.96 -7.19
CA ASN A 47 7.68 -4.61 -6.07
C ASN A 47 8.55 -4.56 -4.80
N LEU A 48 8.01 -5.03 -3.68
CA LEU A 48 8.62 -5.02 -2.36
C LEU A 48 9.25 -6.35 -1.95
N LYS A 49 9.37 -7.35 -2.84
CA LYS A 49 9.97 -8.67 -2.50
C LYS A 49 11.30 -8.53 -1.76
N SER A 50 12.19 -7.69 -2.25
CA SER A 50 13.50 -7.43 -1.63
C SER A 50 13.41 -6.58 -0.37
N SER A 51 12.35 -5.80 -0.20
CA SER A 51 12.10 -4.98 0.98
C SER A 51 11.56 -5.80 2.14
N TYR A 52 10.77 -6.85 1.88
CA TYR A 52 10.21 -7.68 2.94
C TYR A 52 11.25 -8.43 3.76
N GLY A 53 12.41 -8.77 3.21
CA GLY A 53 13.51 -9.37 3.99
C GLY A 53 14.26 -8.38 4.90
N ARG A 54 13.93 -7.08 4.86
CA ARG A 54 14.71 -6.04 5.53
C ARG A 54 14.06 -5.56 6.83
N ALA A 55 14.82 -5.59 7.92
CA ALA A 55 14.33 -5.15 9.24
C ALA A 55 13.99 -3.65 9.29
N ASP A 56 14.71 -2.82 8.56
CA ASP A 56 14.50 -1.37 8.51
C ASP A 56 13.23 -0.98 7.74
N PHE A 57 12.86 -1.74 6.70
CA PHE A 57 11.56 -1.64 6.04
C PHE A 57 10.43 -1.86 7.04
N TRP A 58 10.47 -2.96 7.81
CA TRP A 58 9.42 -3.28 8.77
C TRP A 58 9.35 -2.30 9.93
N ALA A 59 10.49 -1.82 10.42
CA ALA A 59 10.50 -0.76 11.44
C ALA A 59 9.84 0.52 10.92
N PHE A 60 10.05 0.88 9.64
CA PHE A 60 9.38 2.02 9.02
C PHE A 60 7.88 1.75 8.83
N ALA A 61 7.51 0.58 8.31
CA ALA A 61 6.12 0.22 8.06
C ALA A 61 5.28 0.16 9.35
N GLU A 62 5.86 -0.34 10.45
CA GLU A 62 5.21 -0.35 11.76
C GLU A 62 4.95 1.06 12.28
N ARG A 63 5.93 1.98 12.17
CA ARG A 63 5.73 3.40 12.54
C ARG A 63 4.59 4.04 11.76
N VAL A 64 4.50 3.76 10.46
CA VAL A 64 3.42 4.27 9.61
C VAL A 64 2.08 3.65 9.99
N ALA A 65 2.03 2.33 10.18
CA ALA A 65 0.82 1.62 10.57
C ALA A 65 0.31 2.07 11.94
N ASP A 66 1.20 2.32 12.91
CA ASP A 66 0.86 2.82 14.23
C ASP A 66 0.27 4.23 14.17
N LEU A 67 0.84 5.10 13.34
CA LEU A 67 0.34 6.46 13.12
C LEU A 67 -1.05 6.46 12.50
N VAL A 68 -1.27 5.61 11.49
CA VAL A 68 -2.59 5.44 10.88
C VAL A 68 -3.57 4.84 11.91
N ARG A 69 -3.12 3.87 12.71
CA ARG A 69 -3.96 3.18 13.67
C ARG A 69 -4.43 4.06 14.82
N SER A 70 -3.55 4.92 15.34
CA SER A 70 -3.90 5.85 16.41
C SER A 70 -4.93 6.89 15.97
N GLU A 71 -4.91 7.30 14.71
CA GLU A 71 -5.75 8.39 14.18
C GLU A 71 -7.05 7.91 13.49
N PHE A 72 -7.00 6.76 12.82
CA PHE A 72 -8.09 6.25 11.97
C PHE A 72 -8.61 4.87 12.37
N GLY A 73 -7.99 4.18 13.33
CA GLY A 73 -8.42 2.87 13.81
C GLY A 73 -7.69 1.69 13.16
N PRO A 74 -8.14 0.43 13.39
CA PRO A 74 -7.45 -0.77 12.93
C PRO A 74 -7.07 -0.74 11.44
N THR A 75 -5.90 -1.27 11.10
CA THR A 75 -5.35 -1.22 9.73
C THR A 75 -5.07 -2.60 9.16
N VAL A 76 -5.25 -2.72 7.85
CA VAL A 76 -4.81 -3.85 7.03
C VAL A 76 -3.74 -3.38 6.05
N MET A 77 -2.98 -4.32 5.48
CA MET A 77 -2.05 -4.03 4.41
C MET A 77 -2.24 -4.92 3.19
N PHE A 78 -1.82 -4.39 2.05
CA PHE A 78 -1.67 -5.18 0.84
C PHE A 78 -0.66 -4.57 -0.14
N GLU A 79 -0.20 -5.41 -1.05
CA GLU A 79 0.66 -5.04 -2.18
C GLU A 79 0.15 -5.69 -3.46
N HIS A 80 0.26 -4.94 -4.57
CA HIS A 80 0.22 -5.46 -5.92
C HIS A 80 1.64 -5.56 -6.48
N GLY A 81 2.25 -6.74 -6.37
CA GLY A 81 3.64 -6.96 -6.75
C GLY A 81 3.82 -7.24 -8.24
N ALA A 82 4.12 -6.20 -9.02
CA ALA A 82 4.41 -6.32 -10.44
C ALA A 82 5.87 -6.74 -10.70
N ASN A 83 6.12 -7.41 -11.82
CA ASN A 83 7.48 -7.77 -12.27
C ASN A 83 7.86 -7.15 -13.62
N ALA A 84 6.94 -6.46 -14.28
CA ALA A 84 7.20 -5.76 -15.52
C ALA A 84 6.61 -4.36 -15.48
N GLU A 85 7.33 -3.40 -16.06
CA GLU A 85 6.79 -2.07 -16.33
C GLU A 85 5.53 -2.17 -17.19
N GLY A 86 4.51 -1.37 -16.87
CA GLY A 86 3.26 -1.36 -17.63
C GLY A 86 2.36 -2.57 -17.39
N SER A 87 2.75 -3.50 -16.52
CA SER A 87 1.86 -4.56 -16.07
C SER A 87 0.59 -3.97 -15.46
N SER A 88 -0.56 -4.54 -15.78
CA SER A 88 -1.82 -4.09 -15.18
C SER A 88 -1.84 -4.33 -13.66
N THR A 89 -1.04 -5.28 -13.17
CA THR A 89 -0.80 -5.54 -11.74
C THR A 89 -0.15 -4.36 -11.06
N ALA A 90 0.69 -3.58 -11.75
CA ALA A 90 1.34 -2.38 -11.19
C ALA A 90 0.35 -1.25 -10.84
N CYS A 91 -0.96 -1.45 -11.05
CA CYS A 91 -2.00 -0.49 -10.69
C CYS A 91 -1.74 0.92 -11.28
N GLY A 92 -1.07 0.99 -12.44
CA GLY A 92 -0.72 2.23 -13.12
C GLY A 92 0.39 3.08 -12.48
N SER A 93 1.05 2.58 -11.43
CA SER A 93 2.32 3.10 -10.91
C SER A 93 3.37 2.02 -11.03
N ASN A 94 4.33 2.18 -11.94
CA ASN A 94 5.47 1.27 -12.11
C ASN A 94 6.47 1.44 -10.95
N HIS A 95 6.01 1.41 -9.70
CA HIS A 95 6.83 1.70 -8.53
C HIS A 95 6.30 0.96 -7.31
N ALA A 96 7.20 0.30 -6.58
CA ALA A 96 6.88 -0.51 -5.43
C ALA A 96 6.26 0.32 -4.31
N HIS A 97 5.11 -0.13 -3.80
CA HIS A 97 4.46 0.50 -2.66
C HIS A 97 3.63 -0.48 -1.85
N LEU A 98 3.63 -0.31 -0.53
CA LEU A 98 2.76 -1.04 0.38
C LEU A 98 1.57 -0.13 0.70
N HIS A 99 0.35 -0.66 0.55
CA HIS A 99 -0.84 0.03 1.02
C HIS A 99 -1.05 -0.27 2.51
N ILE A 100 -1.32 0.77 3.29
CA ILE A 100 -1.79 0.71 4.67
C ILE A 100 -3.17 1.36 4.69
N VAL A 101 -4.20 0.62 5.07
CA VAL A 101 -5.60 1.07 4.95
C VAL A 101 -6.33 0.87 6.27
N PRO A 102 -6.99 1.89 6.83
CA PRO A 102 -7.92 1.72 7.93
C PRO A 102 -9.08 0.82 7.53
N PHE A 103 -9.16 -0.34 8.16
CA PHE A 103 -10.21 -1.32 7.90
C PHE A 103 -10.31 -2.28 9.08
N ALA A 104 -11.50 -2.35 9.69
CA ALA A 104 -11.76 -3.24 10.82
C ALA A 104 -12.25 -4.65 10.41
N GLY A 105 -12.53 -4.85 9.12
CA GLY A 105 -12.96 -6.13 8.58
C GLY A 105 -11.79 -7.10 8.33
N ASN A 106 -12.09 -8.23 7.70
CA ASN A 106 -11.11 -9.25 7.37
C ASN A 106 -10.81 -9.23 5.86
N LEU A 107 -9.78 -8.49 5.46
CA LEU A 107 -9.36 -8.34 4.06
C LEU A 107 -8.95 -9.69 3.45
N GLU A 108 -8.24 -10.53 4.21
CA GLU A 108 -7.83 -11.86 3.75
C GLU A 108 -9.04 -12.72 3.38
N ALA A 109 -10.03 -12.82 4.27
CA ALA A 109 -11.25 -13.59 4.00
C ALA A 109 -12.04 -13.03 2.80
N LEU A 110 -12.13 -11.70 2.67
CA LEU A 110 -12.79 -11.06 1.53
C LEU A 110 -12.05 -11.33 0.21
N ALA A 111 -10.72 -11.33 0.22
CA ALA A 111 -9.92 -11.66 -0.96
C ALA A 111 -10.13 -13.11 -1.40
N LEU A 112 -10.18 -14.04 -0.45
CA LEU A 112 -10.47 -15.46 -0.69
C LEU A 112 -11.88 -15.71 -1.24
N GLN A 113 -12.85 -14.85 -0.88
CA GLN A 113 -14.25 -14.95 -1.31
C GLN A 113 -14.56 -14.15 -2.59
N SER A 114 -13.58 -13.43 -3.15
CA SER A 114 -13.81 -12.60 -4.33
C SER A 114 -14.18 -13.45 -5.56
N GLU A 115 -14.94 -12.86 -6.49
CA GLU A 115 -15.35 -13.54 -7.73
C GLU A 115 -14.18 -13.86 -8.67
N VAL A 116 -13.00 -13.26 -8.44
CA VAL A 116 -11.80 -13.57 -9.21
C VAL A 116 -11.21 -14.88 -8.68
N ASN A 117 -11.29 -15.94 -9.49
CA ASN A 117 -10.76 -17.25 -9.14
C ASN A 117 -9.21 -17.24 -9.12
N LEU A 118 -8.64 -16.84 -8.00
CA LEU A 118 -7.20 -16.88 -7.72
C LEU A 118 -6.89 -18.00 -6.75
N SER A 119 -5.75 -18.67 -6.96
CA SER A 119 -5.23 -19.66 -6.01
C SER A 119 -4.46 -18.94 -4.90
N TRP A 120 -5.11 -18.80 -3.74
CA TRP A 120 -4.51 -18.23 -2.55
C TRP A 120 -3.76 -19.28 -1.74
N MET A 121 -2.63 -18.88 -1.17
CA MET A 121 -1.87 -19.67 -0.21
C MET A 121 -1.47 -18.81 1.00
N PRO A 122 -1.50 -19.37 2.23
CA PRO A 122 -0.93 -18.72 3.38
C PRO A 122 0.58 -18.52 3.19
N SER A 123 1.09 -17.36 3.60
CA SER A 123 2.51 -17.04 3.52
C SER A 123 2.87 -15.95 4.55
N THR A 124 4.11 -16.00 5.04
CA THR A 124 4.73 -14.85 5.71
C THR A 124 5.31 -13.88 4.68
N ALA A 125 5.37 -12.60 5.03
CA ALA A 125 5.93 -11.60 4.12
C ALA A 125 7.40 -11.89 3.74
N ASN A 126 8.20 -12.49 4.63
CA ASN A 126 9.58 -12.90 4.34
C ASN A 126 9.68 -14.02 3.28
N GLU A 127 8.66 -14.85 3.13
CA GLU A 127 8.66 -15.96 2.17
C GLU A 127 8.29 -15.52 0.75
N ILE A 128 7.68 -14.34 0.59
CA ILE A 128 7.16 -13.85 -0.70
C ILE A 128 8.26 -13.81 -1.76
N ALA A 129 9.47 -13.37 -1.41
CA ALA A 129 10.58 -13.32 -2.36
C ALA A 129 10.88 -14.70 -2.97
N VAL A 130 10.81 -15.76 -2.16
CA VAL A 130 11.06 -17.14 -2.58
C VAL A 130 9.85 -17.72 -3.31
N LEU A 131 8.65 -17.55 -2.76
CA LEU A 131 7.42 -18.15 -3.29
C LEU A 131 6.98 -17.51 -4.61
N ALA A 132 7.07 -16.18 -4.70
CA ALA A 132 6.69 -15.48 -5.92
C ALA A 132 7.74 -15.64 -7.02
N ASN A 133 9.03 -15.77 -6.68
CA ASN A 133 10.15 -15.83 -7.62
C ASN A 133 9.99 -14.77 -8.75
N ASP A 134 9.85 -15.19 -10.02
CA ASP A 134 9.65 -14.32 -11.19
C ASP A 134 8.17 -14.08 -11.54
N SER A 135 7.24 -14.54 -10.70
CA SER A 135 5.79 -14.33 -10.85
C SER A 135 5.34 -13.01 -10.23
N GLU A 136 4.37 -12.36 -10.86
CA GLU A 136 3.63 -11.27 -10.24
C GLU A 136 2.77 -11.83 -9.10
N TYR A 137 2.42 -10.98 -8.15
CA TYR A 137 1.69 -11.45 -6.97
C TYR A 137 0.75 -10.40 -6.38
N LEU A 138 -0.22 -10.92 -5.62
CA LEU A 138 -1.04 -10.15 -4.69
C LEU A 138 -0.75 -10.66 -3.29
N PHE A 139 -0.43 -9.76 -2.37
CA PHE A 139 -0.26 -10.09 -0.97
C PHE A 139 -1.14 -9.21 -0.10
N CYS A 140 -1.82 -9.78 0.88
CA CYS A 140 -2.54 -9.01 1.90
C CYS A 140 -2.45 -9.65 3.28
N ALA A 141 -2.55 -8.83 4.32
CA ALA A 141 -2.54 -9.28 5.71
C ALA A 141 -3.42 -8.36 6.57
N ASN A 142 -4.15 -8.95 7.51
CA ASN A 142 -4.97 -8.20 8.46
C ASN A 142 -4.16 -7.62 9.63
N ARG A 143 -2.92 -8.08 9.84
CA ARG A 143 -2.09 -7.70 10.99
C ARG A 143 -0.62 -7.59 10.57
N PHE A 144 0.10 -6.69 11.22
CA PHE A 144 1.54 -6.51 11.07
C PHE A 144 2.28 -7.27 12.16
N ASN A 145 3.27 -8.07 11.77
CA ASN A 145 4.29 -8.60 12.67
C ASN A 145 5.64 -8.62 11.95
N ARG A 146 6.10 -7.46 11.46
CA ARG A 146 7.37 -7.33 10.74
C ARG A 146 7.49 -8.37 9.62
N GLY A 147 8.65 -9.00 9.45
CA GLY A 147 8.84 -10.08 8.46
C GLY A 147 8.01 -11.34 8.72
N GLU A 148 7.51 -11.52 9.94
CA GLU A 148 6.60 -12.60 10.33
C GLU A 148 5.13 -12.24 10.13
N THR A 149 4.84 -11.16 9.39
CA THR A 149 3.49 -10.80 8.97
C THR A 149 2.90 -11.96 8.16
N ASN A 150 1.98 -12.70 8.78
CA ASN A 150 1.21 -13.76 8.13
C ASN A 150 0.07 -13.16 7.33
N GLY A 151 -0.10 -13.64 6.09
CA GLY A 151 -1.16 -13.18 5.21
C GLY A 151 -1.47 -14.19 4.11
N GLN A 152 -2.14 -13.70 3.06
CA GLN A 152 -2.52 -14.48 1.89
C GLN A 152 -1.78 -13.97 0.67
N LEU A 153 -1.15 -14.91 -0.04
CA LEU A 153 -0.43 -14.69 -1.28
C LEU A 153 -1.18 -15.36 -2.43
N ALA A 154 -1.34 -14.67 -3.54
CA ALA A 154 -1.76 -15.26 -4.81
C ALA A 154 -0.74 -14.92 -5.89
N LEU A 155 -0.33 -15.91 -6.67
CA LEU A 155 0.51 -15.71 -7.85
C LEU A 155 -0.36 -15.34 -9.04
N ILE A 156 0.09 -14.37 -9.83
CA ILE A 156 -0.70 -13.76 -10.90
C ILE A 156 -0.15 -14.19 -12.25
N GLU A 157 -0.89 -15.06 -12.92
CA GLU A 157 -0.65 -15.43 -14.33
C GLU A 157 -1.34 -14.45 -15.29
N ARG A 158 -2.47 -13.88 -14.86
CA ARG A 158 -3.25 -12.91 -15.63
C ARG A 158 -3.34 -11.60 -14.85
N PRO A 159 -2.72 -10.51 -15.34
CA PRO A 159 -2.65 -9.25 -14.62
C PRO A 159 -4.03 -8.77 -14.13
N THR A 160 -4.16 -8.59 -12.81
CA THR A 160 -5.42 -8.20 -12.16
C THR A 160 -5.27 -6.82 -11.53
N SER A 161 -5.53 -5.78 -12.32
CA SER A 161 -5.39 -4.40 -11.86
C SER A 161 -6.33 -4.07 -10.69
N GLN A 162 -5.88 -3.28 -9.72
CA GLN A 162 -6.71 -2.73 -8.63
C GLN A 162 -7.49 -3.75 -7.78
N PHE A 163 -7.05 -5.01 -7.70
CA PHE A 163 -7.79 -6.10 -7.01
C PHE A 163 -8.27 -5.73 -5.61
N PHE A 164 -7.36 -5.46 -4.67
CA PHE A 164 -7.73 -5.14 -3.29
C PHE A 164 -8.53 -3.84 -3.16
N ARG A 165 -8.36 -2.90 -4.10
CA ARG A 165 -9.19 -1.68 -4.14
C ARG A 165 -10.65 -2.02 -4.43
N ARG A 166 -10.92 -2.96 -5.35
CA ARG A 166 -12.29 -3.47 -5.60
C ARG A 166 -12.84 -4.19 -4.37
N VAL A 167 -12.06 -5.11 -3.81
CA VAL A 167 -12.48 -5.86 -2.61
C VAL A 167 -12.87 -4.92 -1.47
N LEU A 168 -12.06 -3.89 -1.21
CA LEU A 168 -12.37 -2.89 -0.19
C LEU A 168 -13.56 -2.02 -0.56
N ALA A 169 -13.70 -1.61 -1.82
CA ALA A 169 -14.82 -0.79 -2.29
C ALA A 169 -16.16 -1.53 -2.11
N ASP A 170 -16.21 -2.80 -2.45
CA ASP A 170 -17.38 -3.65 -2.23
C ASP A 170 -17.69 -3.77 -0.74
N ALA A 171 -16.66 -4.03 0.08
CA ALA A 171 -16.81 -4.19 1.53
C ALA A 171 -17.32 -2.93 2.25
N VAL A 172 -16.98 -1.73 1.75
CA VAL A 172 -17.45 -0.46 2.34
C VAL A 172 -18.71 0.09 1.65
N GLY A 173 -19.34 -0.67 0.75
CA GLY A 173 -20.58 -0.27 0.07
C GLY A 173 -20.40 0.80 -1.01
N LEU A 174 -19.19 0.93 -1.57
CA LEU A 174 -18.81 1.91 -2.59
C LEU A 174 -18.24 1.25 -3.87
N PRO A 175 -18.90 0.22 -4.45
CA PRO A 175 -18.32 -0.64 -5.50
C PRO A 175 -17.89 0.11 -6.77
N ASN A 176 -18.43 1.30 -7.05
CA ASN A 176 -18.11 2.09 -8.24
C ASN A 176 -16.93 3.07 -8.04
N LEU A 177 -16.34 3.12 -6.85
CA LEU A 177 -15.36 4.14 -6.46
C LEU A 177 -13.93 3.63 -6.37
N PHE A 178 -13.69 2.34 -6.65
CA PHE A 178 -12.35 1.75 -6.54
C PHE A 178 -11.34 2.34 -7.53
N ASP A 179 -11.78 2.75 -8.72
CA ASP A 179 -10.88 3.17 -9.80
C ASP A 179 -10.31 4.57 -9.53
N TYR A 180 -9.03 4.62 -9.13
CA TYR A 180 -8.36 5.88 -8.81
C TYR A 180 -8.19 6.80 -10.03
N LYS A 181 -8.20 6.25 -11.25
CA LYS A 181 -8.06 7.03 -12.49
C LYS A 181 -9.29 7.88 -12.77
N VAL A 182 -10.44 7.44 -12.27
CA VAL A 182 -11.72 8.14 -12.39
C VAL A 182 -12.02 8.92 -11.11
N ASN A 183 -11.83 8.28 -9.95
CA ASN A 183 -12.18 8.84 -8.65
C ASN A 183 -10.92 9.13 -7.83
N ARG A 184 -10.48 10.39 -7.84
CA ARG A 184 -9.20 10.78 -7.22
C ARG A 184 -9.24 11.02 -5.70
N PHE A 185 -10.41 11.22 -5.10
CA PHE A 185 -10.59 11.43 -3.65
C PHE A 185 -9.55 12.38 -3.02
N GLU A 186 -9.25 13.49 -3.68
CA GLU A 186 -8.16 14.39 -3.26
C GLU A 186 -8.41 14.99 -1.88
N GLU A 187 -9.68 15.25 -1.53
CA GLU A 187 -10.06 15.72 -0.19
C GLU A 187 -9.74 14.71 0.91
N PHE A 188 -9.92 13.41 0.66
CA PHE A 188 -9.60 12.36 1.63
C PHE A 188 -8.09 12.20 1.75
N SER A 189 -7.38 12.25 0.63
CA SER A 189 -5.92 12.24 0.60
C SER A 189 -5.34 13.45 1.35
N ALA A 190 -5.89 14.64 1.12
CA ALA A 190 -5.45 15.88 1.76
C ALA A 190 -5.73 15.89 3.27
N ASP A 191 -6.92 15.46 3.70
CA ASP A 191 -7.26 15.30 5.12
C ASP A 191 -6.33 14.29 5.81
N THR A 192 -6.09 13.15 5.16
CA THR A 192 -5.18 12.11 5.65
C THR A 192 -3.77 12.66 5.84
N ALA A 193 -3.22 13.32 4.80
CA ALA A 193 -1.91 13.95 4.89
C ALA A 193 -1.86 15.02 5.98
N HIS A 194 -2.91 15.83 6.12
CA HIS A 194 -3.00 16.87 7.14
C HIS A 194 -2.90 16.30 8.55
N ARG A 195 -3.81 15.40 8.90
CA ARG A 195 -3.95 14.82 10.24
C ARG A 195 -2.72 14.01 10.63
N LEU A 196 -2.24 13.13 9.73
CA LEU A 196 -1.10 12.27 10.05
C LEU A 196 0.21 13.05 10.24
N THR A 197 0.47 14.11 9.46
CA THR A 197 1.66 14.94 9.71
C THR A 197 1.58 15.67 11.05
N GLN A 198 0.40 16.13 11.47
CA GLN A 198 0.24 16.77 12.79
C GLN A 198 0.54 15.78 13.92
N VAL A 199 0.00 14.56 13.83
CA VAL A 199 0.28 13.51 14.81
C VAL A 199 1.77 13.13 14.80
N ALA A 200 2.38 12.99 13.61
CA ALA A 200 3.80 12.66 13.48
C ALA A 200 4.72 13.73 14.13
N GLN A 201 4.36 15.01 14.01
CA GLN A 201 5.08 16.12 14.63
C GLN A 201 4.90 16.16 16.15
N ALA A 202 3.78 15.69 16.67
CA ALA A 202 3.50 15.67 18.12
C ALA A 202 4.22 14.53 18.86
N VAL A 203 4.66 13.48 18.16
CA VAL A 203 5.31 12.29 18.74
C VAL A 203 6.82 12.21 18.43
N SER A 204 7.37 13.18 17.70
CA SER A 204 8.81 13.32 17.39
C SER A 204 9.51 14.21 18.41
#